data_AF-A0A9D9BXQ2-F1
#
_entry.id   AF-A0A9D9BXQ2-F1
#
_cell.length_a   1.000
_cell.length_b   1.000
_cell.length_c   1.000
_cell.angle_alpha   90.00
_cell.angle_beta   90.00
_cell.angle_gamma   90.00
#
_symmetry.space_group_name_H-M   'P 1'
#
loop_
_entity.id
_entity.type
_entity.pdbx_description
1 polymer ?
#
loop_
_entity_poly.entity_id
_entity_poly.type
_entity_poly.pdbx_seq_one_letter_code
_entity_poly.pdbx_strand_id
1 'polypeptide(L)'
;TDAMPLGDEYEHEAIIKGDAKSATIAAASIVAKVTRDHLMYEYAKEYPEYLFEKHKGYVTKAHLDMLNRYGICELHRRSFSPVQDVIKKGNRK
;
A
#
# COMPACT_ATOMS: atom_id res chain seq x y z
N THR A 1 15.34 -4.72 -13.31
CA THR A 1 14.29 -4.23 -12.40
C THR A 1 12.95 -4.14 -13.12
N ASP A 2 11.84 -4.09 -12.39
CA ASP A 2 10.51 -3.94 -12.99
C ASP A 2 10.16 -2.47 -13.16
N ALA A 3 10.12 -2.01 -14.41
CA ALA A 3 9.72 -0.66 -14.84
C ALA A 3 10.44 0.54 -14.19
N MET A 4 11.42 0.33 -13.31
CA MET A 4 12.12 1.39 -12.58
C MET A 4 13.64 1.24 -12.66
N PRO A 5 14.39 2.23 -13.19
CA PRO A 5 15.84 2.25 -13.06
C PRO A 5 16.23 2.41 -11.58
N LEU A 6 17.36 1.85 -11.21
CA LEU A 6 18.01 2.06 -9.91
C LEU A 6 19.12 3.09 -10.05
N GLY A 7 19.73 3.50 -8.93
CA GLY A 7 20.94 4.31 -8.98
C GLY A 7 22.11 3.57 -9.64
N ASP A 8 23.19 4.29 -9.91
CA ASP A 8 24.35 3.80 -10.67
C ASP A 8 25.27 2.85 -9.87
N GLU A 9 24.81 2.34 -8.72
CA GLU A 9 25.60 1.43 -7.88
C GLU A 9 25.81 0.06 -8.53
N TYR A 10 24.88 -0.40 -9.38
CA TYR A 10 24.93 -1.70 -10.03
C TYR A 10 24.41 -1.62 -11.46
N GLU A 11 25.01 -2.41 -12.36
CA GLU A 11 24.46 -2.62 -13.70
C GLU A 11 23.06 -3.21 -13.61
N HIS A 12 22.10 -2.57 -14.26
CA HIS A 12 20.71 -2.99 -14.24
C HIS A 12 19.98 -2.61 -15.54
N GLU A 13 18.97 -3.39 -15.88
CA GLU A 13 18.05 -3.10 -16.98
C GLU A 13 16.62 -2.94 -16.44
N ALA A 14 15.95 -1.84 -16.78
CA ALA A 14 14.55 -1.62 -16.42
C ALA A 14 13.63 -2.22 -17.47
N ILE A 15 12.90 -3.28 -17.12
CA ILE A 15 12.03 -4.02 -18.04
C ILE A 15 10.58 -3.63 -17.78
N ILE A 16 9.88 -3.11 -18.80
CA ILE A 16 8.43 -2.83 -18.72
C ILE A 16 7.67 -4.17 -18.65
N LYS A 17 6.84 -4.33 -17.60
CA LYS A 17 6.15 -5.58 -17.25
C LYS A 17 7.15 -6.72 -17.08
N GLY A 18 8.17 -6.46 -16.27
CA GLY A 18 9.28 -7.38 -16.05
C GLY A 18 8.84 -8.68 -15.39
N ASP A 19 7.81 -8.63 -14.56
CA ASP A 19 7.16 -9.79 -13.93
C ASP A 19 6.65 -10.83 -14.93
N ALA A 20 6.13 -10.40 -16.08
CA ALA A 20 5.67 -11.29 -17.14
C ALA A 20 6.80 -11.81 -18.04
N LYS A 21 8.00 -11.23 -17.95
CA LYS A 21 9.11 -11.46 -18.89
C LYS A 21 10.36 -12.10 -18.25
N SER A 22 10.48 -12.04 -16.92
CA SER A 22 11.65 -12.52 -16.18
C SER A 22 11.21 -13.30 -14.95
N ALA A 23 11.70 -14.54 -14.82
CA ALA A 23 11.40 -15.40 -13.68
C ALA A 23 11.89 -14.83 -12.35
N THR A 24 13.05 -14.14 -12.35
CA THR A 24 13.59 -13.48 -11.14
C THR A 24 12.75 -12.28 -10.73
N ILE A 25 12.27 -11.48 -11.68
CA ILE A 25 11.35 -10.37 -11.39
C ILE A 25 10.00 -10.91 -10.88
N ALA A 26 9.48 -11.97 -11.50
CA ALA A 26 8.24 -12.63 -11.05
C ALA A 26 8.37 -13.16 -9.61
N ALA A 27 9.47 -13.85 -9.30
CA ALA A 27 9.73 -14.36 -7.96
C ALA A 27 9.80 -13.22 -6.92
N ALA A 28 10.48 -12.11 -7.24
CA ALA A 28 10.53 -10.94 -6.38
C ALA A 28 9.14 -10.34 -6.12
N SER A 29 8.30 -10.22 -7.16
CA SER A 29 6.92 -9.73 -7.04
C SER A 29 6.05 -10.61 -6.16
N ILE A 30 6.20 -11.94 -6.23
CA ILE A 30 5.48 -12.89 -5.36
C ILE A 30 5.90 -12.69 -3.90
N VAL A 31 7.21 -12.67 -3.62
CA VAL A 31 7.73 -12.48 -2.26
C VAL A 31 7.26 -11.14 -1.68
N ALA A 32 7.33 -10.07 -2.47
CA ALA A 32 6.87 -8.74 -2.07
C ALA A 32 5.37 -8.73 -1.73
N LYS A 33 4.53 -9.36 -2.56
CA LYS A 33 3.09 -9.43 -2.35
C LYS A 33 2.71 -10.23 -1.10
N VAL A 34 3.26 -11.44 -0.94
CA VAL A 34 2.97 -12.29 0.21
C VAL A 34 3.38 -11.61 1.51
N THR A 35 4.58 -11.03 1.53
CA THR A 35 5.10 -10.31 2.70
C THR A 35 4.20 -9.13 3.06
N ARG A 36 3.82 -8.31 2.07
CA ARG A 36 2.93 -7.17 2.31
C ARG A 36 1.57 -7.60 2.84
N ASP A 37 0.99 -8.68 2.32
CA ASP A 37 -0.31 -9.16 2.77
C ASP A 37 -0.27 -9.67 4.21
N HIS A 38 0.81 -10.34 4.62
CA HIS A 38 1.06 -10.72 6.01
C HIS A 38 1.12 -9.50 6.93
N LEU A 39 1.85 -8.45 6.56
CA LEU A 39 1.89 -7.21 7.34
C LEU A 39 0.51 -6.59 7.52
N MET A 40 -0.34 -6.61 6.48
CA MET A 40 -1.70 -6.08 6.59
C MET A 40 -2.59 -6.90 7.54
N TYR A 41 -2.35 -8.21 7.66
CA TYR A 41 -3.03 -9.03 8.68
C TYR A 41 -2.57 -8.69 10.09
N GLU A 42 -1.28 -8.41 10.29
CA GLU A 42 -0.78 -7.98 11.60
C GLU A 42 -1.32 -6.59 11.97
N TYR A 43 -1.33 -5.64 11.04
CA TYR A 43 -1.94 -4.32 11.28
C TYR A 43 -3.44 -4.40 11.53
N ALA A 44 -4.15 -5.38 10.98
CA ALA A 44 -5.55 -5.60 11.32
C ALA A 44 -5.75 -6.02 12.79
N LYS A 45 -4.77 -6.66 13.42
CA LYS A 45 -4.83 -6.97 14.85
C LYS A 45 -4.60 -5.74 15.71
N GLU A 46 -3.71 -4.85 15.28
CA GLU A 46 -3.37 -3.60 15.98
C GLU A 46 -4.44 -2.52 15.79
N TYR A 47 -5.04 -2.46 14.59
CA TYR A 47 -6.03 -1.47 14.17
C TYR A 47 -7.31 -2.17 13.64
N PRO A 48 -8.04 -2.91 14.49
CA PRO A 48 -9.17 -3.76 14.08
C PRO A 48 -10.32 -2.97 13.44
N GLU A 49 -10.47 -1.70 13.77
CA GLU A 49 -11.50 -0.81 13.24
C GLU A 49 -11.33 -0.49 11.74
N TYR A 50 -10.13 -0.67 11.18
CA TYR A 50 -9.85 -0.36 9.78
C TYR A 50 -9.97 -1.56 8.84
N LEU A 51 -10.08 -2.79 9.34
CA LEU A 51 -10.28 -4.00 8.53
C LEU A 51 -9.22 -4.23 7.43
N PHE A 52 -7.95 -3.94 7.73
CA PHE A 52 -6.84 -4.05 6.77
C PHE A 52 -6.68 -5.46 6.18
N GLU A 53 -7.13 -6.50 6.87
CA GLU A 53 -7.13 -7.88 6.38
C GLU A 53 -7.99 -8.05 5.12
N LYS A 54 -9.04 -7.25 4.94
CA LYS A 54 -9.98 -7.36 3.81
C LYS A 54 -9.51 -6.63 2.56
N HIS A 55 -8.91 -5.46 2.73
CA HIS A 55 -8.58 -4.58 1.59
C HIS A 55 -7.10 -4.19 1.51
N LYS A 56 -6.23 -4.66 2.41
CA LYS A 56 -4.76 -4.47 2.35
C LYS A 56 -4.32 -2.99 2.22
N GLY A 57 -5.12 -2.08 2.78
CA GLY A 57 -4.91 -0.64 2.67
C GLY A 57 -5.28 0.00 1.32
N TYR A 58 -5.80 -0.76 0.34
CA TYR A 58 -6.36 -0.18 -0.88
C TYR A 58 -7.61 0.66 -0.59
N VAL A 59 -7.85 1.67 -1.43
CA VAL A 59 -8.97 2.61 -1.29
C VAL A 59 -10.25 1.95 -1.78
N THR A 60 -10.79 1.05 -0.97
CA THR A 60 -12.10 0.43 -1.20
C THR A 60 -13.18 1.23 -0.49
N LYS A 61 -14.45 1.00 -0.85
CA LYS A 61 -15.59 1.61 -0.14
C LYS A 61 -15.53 1.32 1.36
N ALA A 62 -15.26 0.07 1.74
CA ALA A 62 -15.13 -0.32 3.14
C ALA A 62 -14.04 0.48 3.87
N HIS A 63 -12.88 0.69 3.24
CA HIS A 63 -11.79 1.45 3.84
C HIS A 63 -12.15 2.93 4.01
N LEU A 64 -12.80 3.54 3.01
CA LEU A 64 -13.29 4.92 3.08
C LEU A 64 -14.34 5.09 4.19
N ASP A 65 -15.23 4.11 4.35
CA ASP A 65 -16.24 4.14 5.41
C ASP A 65 -15.58 4.11 6.79
N MET A 66 -14.53 3.28 7.00
CA MET A 66 -13.78 3.26 8.25
C MET A 66 -13.02 4.56 8.48
N LEU A 67 -12.39 5.12 7.46
CA LEU A 67 -11.72 6.43 7.51
C LEU A 67 -12.66 7.57 7.92
N ASN A 68 -13.89 7.59 7.39
CA ASN A 68 -14.88 8.59 7.75
C ASN A 68 -15.42 8.40 9.18
N ARG A 69 -15.46 7.15 9.66
CA ARG A 69 -16.00 6.81 10.99
C ARG A 69 -14.99 6.99 12.12
N TYR A 70 -13.74 6.56 11.90
CA TYR A 70 -12.70 6.48 12.92
C TYR A 70 -11.57 7.49 12.72
N GLY A 71 -11.53 8.20 11.59
CA GLY A 71 -10.45 9.11 11.25
C GLY A 71 -9.29 8.38 10.59
N ILE A 72 -8.08 8.97 10.67
CA ILE A 72 -6.85 8.37 10.13
C ILE A 72 -6.03 7.75 11.27
N CYS A 73 -5.38 6.62 11.02
CA CYS A 73 -4.32 6.07 11.89
C CYS A 73 -2.92 6.36 11.34
N GLU A 74 -1.88 6.03 12.11
CA GLU A 74 -0.48 6.30 11.76
C GLU A 74 -0.01 5.64 10.45
N LEU A 75 -0.59 4.49 10.09
CA LEU A 75 -0.27 3.77 8.86
C LEU A 75 -0.77 4.47 7.59
N HIS A 76 -1.66 5.47 7.72
CA HIS A 76 -2.22 6.16 6.57
C HIS A 76 -1.22 7.12 5.95
N ARG A 77 -1.07 7.02 4.63
CA ARG A 77 -0.23 7.92 3.84
C ARG A 77 -0.90 9.29 3.72
N ARG A 78 -0.47 10.24 4.55
CA ARG A 78 -1.04 11.60 4.64
C ARG A 78 -0.99 12.41 3.35
N SER A 79 -0.10 12.07 2.42
CA SER A 79 -0.01 12.72 1.11
C SER A 79 -1.06 12.24 0.11
N PHE A 80 -1.76 11.13 0.38
CA PHE A 80 -2.73 10.56 -0.56
C PHE A 80 -4.06 11.29 -0.44
N SER A 81 -4.67 11.65 -1.59
CA SER A 81 -5.87 12.51 -1.66
C SER A 81 -7.00 12.09 -0.71
N PRO A 82 -7.44 10.81 -0.65
CA PRO A 82 -8.54 10.42 0.25
C PRO A 82 -8.24 10.67 1.73
N VAL A 83 -6.98 10.50 2.14
CA VAL A 83 -6.51 10.73 3.51
C VAL A 83 -6.45 12.24 3.79
N GLN A 84 -5.94 13.03 2.84
CA GLN A 84 -5.95 14.50 2.95
C GLN A 84 -7.35 15.07 3.11
N ASP A 85 -8.33 14.52 2.41
CA ASP A 85 -9.71 15.01 2.46
C ASP A 85 -10.33 14.78 3.84
N VAL A 86 -10.03 13.64 4.47
CA VAL A 86 -10.43 13.36 5.87
C VAL A 86 -9.75 14.32 6.84
N ILE A 87 -8.44 14.56 6.71
CA ILE A 87 -7.70 15.52 7.54
C ILE A 87 -8.28 16.93 7.39
N LYS A 88 -8.51 17.40 6.16
CA LYS A 88 -9.07 18.73 5.87
C LYS A 88 -10.47 18.91 6.45
N LYS A 89 -11.31 17.88 6.43
CA LYS A 89 -12.64 17.90 7.07
C LYS A 89 -12.55 18.01 8.58
N GLY A 90 -11.58 17.33 9.22
CA GLY A 90 -11.33 17.41 10.66
C GLY A 90 -10.92 18.81 11.13
N ASN A 91 -10.12 19.53 10.34
CA ASN A 91 -9.62 20.88 10.67
C ASN A 91 -10.62 22.02 10.41
N ARG A 92 -11.80 21.73 9.84
CA ARG A 92 -12.85 22.72 9.55
C ARG A 92 -13.95 22.79 10.63
N LYS A 93 -13.75 22.11 11.76
CA LYS A 93 -14.56 22.27 12.98
C LYS A 93 -13.85 23.19 13.94
#